data_AF-Q4R9L8-F1
#
_entry.id   AF-Q4R9L8-F1
#
_cell.length_a   1.000
_cell.length_b   1.000
_cell.length_c   1.000
_cell.angle_alpha   90.00
_cell.angle_beta   90.00
_cell.angle_gamma   90.00
#
_symmetry.space_group_name_H-M   'P 1'
#
loop_
_entity.id
_entity.type
_entity.pdbx_description
1 polymer ?
#
loop_
_entity_poly.entity_id
_entity_poly.type
_entity_poly.pdbx_seq_one_letter_code
_entity_poly.pdbx_strand_id
1 'polypeptide(L)'
;LQRAGIARAMAIGPQLIILDEALSNLDRVLQVQILDLLAQVRRESGTGFLLITHDLSLVQRFCQRVVVLAEGKLVEDMPVTAQMRFTHPAARTLQEAVLPAMPRARTVREAQLQT
;
A
#
# COMPACT_ATOMS: atom_id res chain seq x y z
N LEU A 1 19.54 0.54 -5.47
CA LEU A 1 19.36 1.83 -6.17
C LEU A 1 18.18 2.66 -5.64
N GLN A 2 17.06 2.07 -5.21
CA GLN A 2 15.88 2.80 -4.68
C GLN A 2 16.20 3.85 -3.60
N ARG A 3 16.91 3.47 -2.53
CA ARG A 3 17.25 4.40 -1.43
C ARG A 3 18.05 5.60 -1.90
N ALA A 4 18.98 5.41 -2.84
CA ALA A 4 19.74 6.49 -3.45
C ALA A 4 18.85 7.39 -4.34
N GLY A 5 17.89 6.81 -5.07
CA GLY A 5 16.91 7.55 -5.85
C GLY A 5 16.01 8.43 -4.98
N ILE A 6 15.51 7.89 -3.87
CA ILE A 6 14.72 8.62 -2.87
C ILE A 6 15.57 9.75 -2.25
N ALA A 7 16.79 9.44 -1.81
CA ALA A 7 17.69 10.45 -1.24
C ALA A 7 17.98 11.59 -2.22
N ARG A 8 18.19 11.28 -3.50
CA ARG A 8 18.38 12.28 -4.56
C ARG A 8 17.14 13.15 -4.75
N ALA A 9 15.95 12.56 -4.76
CA ALA A 9 14.70 13.33 -4.85
C ALA A 9 14.52 14.25 -3.64
N MET A 10 14.91 13.79 -2.45
CA MET A 10 14.83 14.56 -1.21
C MET A 10 15.87 15.68 -1.09
N ALA A 11 17.01 15.58 -1.77
CA ALA A 11 18.15 16.48 -1.58
C ALA A 11 17.84 17.96 -1.85
N ILE A 12 16.79 18.25 -2.62
CA ILE A 12 16.35 19.61 -2.96
C ILE A 12 15.23 20.14 -2.06
N GLY A 13 14.82 19.42 -1.02
CA GLY A 13 13.70 19.80 -0.16
C GLY A 13 12.38 19.97 -0.92
N PRO A 14 11.93 18.96 -1.69
CA PRO A 14 10.77 19.10 -2.55
C PRO A 14 9.48 19.29 -1.75
N GLN A 15 8.50 20.00 -2.32
CA GLN A 15 7.17 20.11 -1.73
C GLN A 15 6.31 18.86 -1.98
N LEU A 16 6.63 18.08 -3.01
CA LEU A 16 5.90 16.89 -3.42
C LEU A 16 6.85 15.83 -4.00
N ILE A 17 6.62 14.57 -3.62
CA ILE A 17 7.25 13.39 -4.22
C ILE A 17 6.20 12.44 -4.76
N ILE A 18 6.43 11.95 -5.98
CA ILE A 18 5.63 10.90 -6.62
C ILE A 18 6.43 9.60 -6.58
N LEU A 19 5.84 8.56 -6.00
CA LEU A 19 6.39 7.22 -5.89
C LEU A 19 5.60 6.31 -6.84
N ASP A 20 6.04 6.21 -8.09
CA ASP A 20 5.35 5.44 -9.12
C ASP A 20 5.80 3.97 -9.13
N GLU A 21 5.00 3.09 -8.52
CA GLU A 21 5.32 1.67 -8.29
C GLU A 21 6.75 1.45 -7.73
N ALA A 22 7.26 2.49 -7.07
CA ALA A 22 8.68 2.67 -6.78
C ALA A 22 9.16 1.79 -5.64
N LEU A 23 8.33 0.88 -5.12
CA LEU A 23 8.61 -0.05 -4.02
C LEU A 23 8.30 -1.52 -4.38
N SER A 24 7.70 -1.78 -5.55
CA SER A 24 7.18 -3.09 -5.95
C SER A 24 8.26 -4.18 -6.04
N ASN A 25 9.47 -3.82 -6.47
CA ASN A 25 10.59 -4.76 -6.65
C ASN A 25 11.42 -5.01 -5.38
N LEU A 26 10.88 -4.68 -4.21
CA LEU A 26 11.50 -4.91 -2.91
C LEU A 26 10.75 -5.99 -2.14
N ASP A 27 11.47 -6.71 -1.29
CA ASP A 27 10.82 -7.58 -0.32
C ASP A 27 9.96 -6.76 0.67
N ARG A 28 8.99 -7.43 1.30
CA ARG A 28 8.03 -6.82 2.22
C ARG A 28 8.68 -6.07 3.38
N VAL A 29 9.79 -6.58 3.92
CA VAL A 29 10.47 -5.98 5.07
C VAL A 29 11.13 -4.66 4.64
N LEU A 30 11.81 -4.65 3.49
CA LEU A 30 12.41 -3.44 2.95
C LEU A 30 11.37 -2.39 2.53
N GLN A 31 10.24 -2.79 1.93
CA GLN A 31 9.13 -1.86 1.63
C GLN A 31 8.69 -1.10 2.89
N VAL A 32 8.47 -1.84 3.97
CA VAL A 32 8.09 -1.30 5.27
C VAL A 32 9.13 -0.31 5.81
N GLN A 33 10.41 -0.69 5.81
CA GLN A 33 11.48 0.17 6.31
C GLN A 33 11.59 1.48 5.51
N ILE A 34 11.41 1.41 4.19
CA ILE A 34 11.43 2.61 3.35
C ILE A 34 10.22 3.50 3.64
N LEU A 35 9.03 2.93 3.79
CA LEU A 35 7.84 3.73 4.14
C LEU A 35 7.98 4.40 5.50
N ASP A 36 8.56 3.73 6.49
CA ASP A 36 8.80 4.32 7.82
C ASP A 36 9.80 5.49 7.73
N LEU A 37 10.86 5.36 6.92
CA LEU A 37 11.80 6.45 6.62
C LEU A 37 11.10 7.64 5.94
N LEU A 38 10.31 7.37 4.90
CA LEU A 38 9.56 8.42 4.19
C LEU A 38 8.55 9.11 5.12
N ALA A 39 7.95 8.38 6.05
CA ALA A 39 7.02 8.92 7.03
C ALA A 39 7.73 9.86 8.04
N GLN A 40 8.96 9.54 8.43
CA GLN A 40 9.80 10.44 9.20
C GLN A 40 10.10 11.72 8.41
N VAL A 41 10.58 11.57 7.18
CA VAL A 41 10.92 12.70 6.30
C VAL A 41 9.73 13.62 6.08
N ARG A 42 8.54 13.07 5.83
CA ARG A 42 7.28 13.82 5.71
C ARG A 42 7.03 14.73 6.93
N ARG A 43 7.25 14.20 8.15
CA ARG A 43 7.03 14.96 9.39
C ARG A 43 8.03 16.10 9.56
N GLU A 44 9.28 15.89 9.15
CA GLU A 44 10.36 16.87 9.34
C GLU A 44 10.35 17.97 8.27
N SER A 45 9.98 17.63 7.03
CA SER A 45 10.10 18.55 5.89
C SER A 45 8.78 19.16 5.41
N GLY A 46 7.63 18.63 5.84
CA GLY A 46 6.33 19.01 5.28
C GLY A 46 6.09 18.54 3.84
N THR A 47 6.97 17.68 3.30
CA THR A 47 6.86 17.14 1.93
C THR A 47 5.59 16.32 1.76
N GLY A 48 4.80 16.63 0.72
CA GLY A 48 3.67 15.81 0.29
C GLY A 48 4.12 14.55 -0.45
N PHE A 49 3.35 13.47 -0.36
CA PHE A 49 3.64 12.21 -1.06
C PHE A 49 2.43 11.71 -1.83
N LEU A 50 2.64 11.37 -3.10
CA LEU A 50 1.70 10.62 -3.94
C LEU A 50 2.29 9.24 -4.17
N LEU A 51 1.66 8.20 -3.60
CA LEU A 51 2.05 6.81 -3.80
C LEU A 51 1.13 6.19 -4.86
N ILE A 52 1.72 5.69 -5.94
CA ILE A 52 1.02 4.89 -6.95
C ILE A 52 1.41 3.44 -6.71
N THR A 53 0.43 2.62 -6.34
CA THR A 53 0.65 1.20 -6.08
C THR A 53 -0.65 0.41 -6.24
N HIS A 54 -0.51 -0.84 -6.66
CA HIS A 54 -1.59 -1.82 -6.60
C HIS A 54 -1.77 -2.47 -5.21
N ASP A 55 -0.94 -2.13 -4.22
CA ASP A 55 -0.92 -2.80 -2.92
C ASP A 55 -1.53 -1.96 -1.79
N LEU A 56 -2.75 -2.32 -1.38
CA LEU A 56 -3.41 -1.60 -0.27
C LEU A 56 -2.73 -1.75 1.08
N SER A 57 -1.91 -2.78 1.28
CA SER A 57 -1.20 -2.95 2.56
C SER A 57 -0.25 -1.78 2.80
N LEU A 58 0.37 -1.27 1.72
CA LEU A 58 1.24 -0.10 1.76
C LEU A 58 0.41 1.18 1.93
N VAL A 59 -0.72 1.27 1.22
CA VAL A 59 -1.66 2.41 1.33
C VAL A 59 -2.15 2.57 2.77
N GLN A 60 -2.61 1.50 3.41
CA GLN A 60 -3.12 1.51 4.78
C GLN A 60 -2.08 1.95 5.81
N ARG A 61 -0.79 1.72 5.54
CA ARG A 61 0.30 2.06 6.46
C ARG A 61 0.79 3.50 6.30
N PHE A 62 0.78 4.03 5.08
CA PHE A 62 1.48 5.27 4.76
C PHE A 62 0.58 6.43 4.35
N CYS A 63 -0.55 6.14 3.70
CA CYS A 63 -1.41 7.13 3.06
C CYS A 63 -2.56 7.55 3.98
N GLN A 64 -3.02 8.79 3.81
CA GLN A 64 -4.16 9.36 4.54
C GLN A 64 -5.46 9.33 3.71
N ARG A 65 -5.32 9.34 2.38
CA ARG A 65 -6.40 9.29 1.39
C ARG A 65 -5.99 8.32 0.30
N VAL A 66 -6.96 7.58 -0.22
CA VAL A 66 -6.78 6.63 -1.32
C VAL A 66 -7.72 7.01 -2.46
N VAL A 67 -7.19 6.93 -3.68
CA VAL A 67 -7.94 7.10 -4.91
C VAL A 67 -7.74 5.84 -5.73
N VAL A 68 -8.82 5.28 -6.26
CA VAL A 68 -8.74 4.10 -7.13
C VAL A 68 -9.02 4.51 -8.57
N LEU A 69 -8.11 4.13 -9.46
CA LEU A 69 -8.32 4.21 -10.90
C LEU A 69 -8.72 2.83 -11.45
N ALA A 70 -9.72 2.81 -12.33
CA ALA A 70 -10.07 1.66 -13.14
C ALA A 70 -10.42 2.14 -14.55
N GLU A 71 -9.87 1.48 -15.57
CA GLU A 71 -10.13 1.80 -16.99
C GLU A 71 -9.92 3.29 -17.32
N GLY A 72 -8.87 3.89 -16.75
CA GLY A 72 -8.54 5.30 -16.96
C GLY A 72 -9.47 6.30 -16.25
N LYS A 73 -10.39 5.83 -15.39
CA LYS A 73 -11.32 6.67 -14.63
C LYS A 73 -11.06 6.57 -13.14
N LEU A 74 -11.24 7.68 -12.44
CA LEU A 74 -11.32 7.70 -10.98
C LEU A 74 -12.66 7.11 -10.58
N VAL A 75 -12.64 6.01 -9.85
CA VAL A 75 -13.86 5.27 -9.46
C VAL A 75 -14.16 5.34 -7.96
N GLU A 76 -13.15 5.57 -7.12
CA GLU A 76 -13.29 5.70 -5.66
C GLU A 76 -12.31 6.75 -5.13
N ASP A 77 -12.72 7.51 -4.13
CA ASP A 77 -11.90 8.49 -3.40
C ASP A 77 -12.36 8.57 -1.95
N MET A 78 -11.51 8.20 -1.01
CA MET A 78 -11.88 8.18 0.40
C MET A 78 -10.68 8.30 1.35
N PRO A 79 -10.90 8.71 2.60
CA PRO A 79 -9.91 8.59 3.66
C PRO A 79 -9.50 7.13 3.89
N VAL A 80 -8.22 6.92 4.17
CA VAL A 80 -7.71 5.60 4.54
C VAL A 80 -8.06 5.33 6.01
N THR A 81 -8.82 4.26 6.26
CA THR A 81 -9.23 3.83 7.60
C THR A 81 -9.15 2.31 7.72
N ALA A 82 -9.03 1.78 8.94
CA ALA A 82 -8.99 0.33 9.15
C ALA A 82 -10.30 -0.38 8.69
N GLN A 83 -11.41 0.35 8.69
CA GLN A 83 -12.73 -0.13 8.29
C GLN A 83 -13.06 0.19 6.82
N MET A 84 -12.13 0.74 6.04
CA MET A 84 -12.39 1.12 4.65
C MET A 84 -12.89 -0.09 3.83
N ARG A 85 -13.91 0.15 3.01
CA ARG A 85 -14.50 -0.84 2.12
C ARG A 85 -14.82 -0.16 0.81
N PHE A 86 -14.34 -0.75 -0.28
CA PHE A 86 -14.68 -0.25 -1.61
C PHE A 86 -16.03 -0.78 -2.09
N THR A 87 -16.72 0.03 -2.88
CA THR A 87 -18.02 -0.28 -3.48
C THR A 87 -17.91 -0.60 -4.97
N HIS A 88 -16.94 -0.03 -5.66
CA HIS A 88 -16.68 -0.32 -7.07
C HIS A 88 -16.08 -1.73 -7.24
N PRO A 89 -16.53 -2.53 -8.23
CA PRO A 89 -16.05 -3.91 -8.43
C PRO A 89 -14.53 -4.04 -8.54
N ALA A 90 -13.88 -3.21 -9.38
CA ALA A 90 -12.43 -3.24 -9.55
C ALA A 90 -11.66 -2.94 -8.25
N ALA A 91 -12.18 -2.00 -7.45
CA ALA A 91 -11.58 -1.63 -6.18
C ALA A 91 -11.78 -2.74 -5.12
N ARG A 92 -12.93 -3.44 -5.13
CA ARG A 92 -13.14 -4.64 -4.32
C ARG A 92 -12.16 -5.76 -4.68
N THR A 93 -11.96 -6.04 -5.97
CA THR A 93 -11.00 -7.05 -6.41
C THR A 93 -9.60 -6.75 -5.88
N LEU A 94 -9.18 -5.48 -5.93
CA LEU A 94 -7.90 -5.05 -5.39
C LEU A 94 -7.83 -5.23 -3.86
N GLN A 95 -8.92 -5.00 -3.13
CA GLN A 95 -9.00 -5.24 -1.69
C GLN A 95 -9.02 -6.72 -1.30
N GLU A 96 -9.65 -7.56 -2.10
CA GLU A 96 -9.73 -9.01 -1.90
C GLU A 96 -8.42 -9.73 -2.25
N ALA A 97 -7.63 -9.16 -3.17
CA ALA A 97 -6.32 -9.67 -3.54
C ALA A 97 -5.25 -9.48 -2.45
N VAL A 98 -5.52 -8.64 -1.45
CA VAL A 98 -4.62 -8.43 -0.31
C VAL A 98 -4.65 -9.65 0.59
N LEU A 99 -3.52 -10.36 0.65
CA LEU A 99 -3.36 -11.48 1.57
C LEU A 99 -3.48 -11.01 3.03
N PRO A 100 -4.21 -11.75 3.89
CA PRO A 100 -4.26 -11.44 5.31
C PRO A 100 -2.86 -11.56 5.93
N ALA A 101 -2.55 -10.67 6.89
CA ALA A 101 -1.27 -10.64 7.58
C ALA A 101 -0.92 -11.95 8.32
N MET A 102 -1.92 -12.79 8.61
CA MET A 102 -1.72 -14.15 9.08
C MET A 102 -2.37 -15.15 8.10
N PRO A 103 -1.66 -16.23 7.70
CA PRO A 103 -2.28 -17.34 7.01
C PRO A 103 -3.43 -17.87 7.87
N ARG A 104 -4.64 -17.97 7.31
CA ARG A 104 -5.73 -18.67 8.00
C ARG A 104 -5.26 -20.11 8.21
N ALA A 105 -5.26 -20.57 9.46
CA ALA A 105 -5.01 -21.97 9.77
C ALA A 105 -5.99 -22.82 8.94
N ARG A 106 -5.44 -23.68 8.07
CA ARG A 106 -6.24 -24.61 7.27
C ARG A 106 -6.89 -25.57 8.25
N THR A 107 -8.19 -25.44 8.48
CA THR A 107 -8.95 -26.43 9.24
C THR A 107 -8.92 -27.73 8.44
N VAL A 108 -8.08 -28.68 8.87
CA VAL A 108 -8.12 -30.04 8.34
C VAL A 108 -9.45 -30.62 8.77
N ARG A 109 -10.38 -30.81 7.83
CA ARG A 109 -11.57 -31.62 8.09
C ARG A 109 -11.08 -33.06 8.27
N GLU A 110 -11.09 -33.54 9.50
CA GLU A 110 -10.96 -34.96 9.80
C GLU A 110 -12.06 -35.70 9.03
N ALA A 111 -11.63 -36.46 8.03
CA ALA A 111 -12.50 -37.34 7.28
C ALA A 111 -13.12 -38.35 8.24
N GLN A 112 -14.44 -38.47 8.16
CA GLN A 112 -15.23 -39.50 8.80
C GLN A 112 -14.63 -40.88 8.47
N LEU A 113 -13.91 -41.46 9.42
CA LEU A 113 -13.66 -42.90 9.48
C LEU A 113 -14.70 -43.50 10.42
N GLN A 114 -15.90 -43.70 9.89
CA GLN A 114 -16.84 -44.69 10.38
C GLN A 114 -17.21 -45.59 9.19
N THR A 115 -16.59 -46.77 9.15
CA THR A 115 -17.10 -47.96 8.46
C THR A 115 -16.72 -49.15 9.34
#